data_AF-A0A6P9EQU4-F1
#
_entry.id   AF-A0A6P9EQU4-F1
#
_cell.length_a   1.000
_cell.length_b   1.000
_cell.length_c   1.000
_cell.angle_alpha   90.00
_cell.angle_beta   90.00
_cell.angle_gamma   90.00
#
_symmetry.space_group_name_H-M   'P 1'
#
loop_
_entity.id
_entity.type
_entity.pdbx_description
1 polymer ?
#
loop_
_entity_poly.entity_id
_entity_poly.type
_entity_poly.pdbx_seq_one_letter_code
_entity_poly.pdbx_strand_id
1 'polypeptide(L)'
;METKSSTTAFSADVPVPKLHDKRNYAEWAIRVRTYLKSRDLWEDIINVGKNAATSGQEDDEDAINVPIRRNYMALHAIQMSCGPDAFSEIRTVCSAHTAWQTLKKKYDKGNIDNSYLNFADLYKAVLRGNRAAAEEFLDSQPEAVRKAITDKGETALHIAVTAGHDGIVKELVDRMTKEDLGIEDGDGCTALMKAVEYGRSELKFG
;
A
#
# COMPACT_ATOMS: atom_id res chain seq x y z
N MET A 1 20.60 38.71 12.32
CA MET A 1 20.36 37.30 11.96
C MET A 1 19.19 36.84 12.81
N GLU A 2 17.97 36.90 12.27
CA GLU A 2 16.78 36.38 12.95
C GLU A 2 16.51 34.97 12.45
N THR A 3 16.69 33.99 13.32
CA THR A 3 16.28 32.61 13.09
C THR A 3 14.76 32.52 13.25
N LYS A 4 14.03 32.53 12.14
CA LYS A 4 12.60 32.20 12.13
C LYS A 4 12.46 30.71 12.48
N SER A 5 12.05 30.43 13.71
CA SER A 5 11.60 29.11 14.13
C SER A 5 10.28 28.80 13.43
N SER A 6 10.35 28.13 12.28
CA SER A 6 9.18 27.61 11.56
C SER A 6 8.59 26.46 12.36
N THR A 7 7.71 26.78 13.32
CA THR A 7 6.80 25.79 13.90
C THR A 7 5.75 25.46 12.86
N THR A 8 6.00 24.41 12.06
CA THR A 8 5.00 23.84 11.18
C THR A 8 3.82 23.35 12.03
N ALA A 9 2.69 24.05 11.92
CA ALA A 9 1.46 23.68 12.60
C ALA A 9 1.06 22.24 12.24
N PHE A 10 0.80 21.42 13.25
CA PHE A 10 0.32 20.06 13.07
C PHE A 10 -1.13 20.14 12.59
N SER A 11 -1.37 19.95 11.29
CA SER A 11 -2.72 19.74 10.76
C SER A 11 -3.37 18.57 11.49
N ALA A 12 -4.53 18.81 12.12
CA ALA A 12 -5.29 17.81 12.88
C ALA A 12 -5.90 16.73 11.98
N ASP A 13 -6.08 17.03 10.69
CA ASP A 13 -6.61 16.09 9.73
C ASP A 13 -5.49 15.27 9.10
N VAL A 14 -5.56 13.96 9.31
CA VAL A 14 -4.76 12.97 8.58
C VAL A 14 -5.49 12.70 7.27
N PRO A 15 -4.92 13.07 6.10
CA PRO A 15 -5.59 12.94 4.80
C PRO A 15 -5.52 11.50 4.27
N VAL A 16 -5.93 10.53 5.10
CA VAL A 16 -5.92 9.10 4.81
C VAL A 16 -7.35 8.57 4.97
N PRO A 17 -7.85 7.70 4.07
CA PRO A 17 -9.13 7.03 4.24
C PRO A 17 -9.20 6.29 5.57
N LYS A 18 -10.39 6.16 6.14
CA LYS A 18 -10.60 5.47 7.42
C LYS A 18 -10.42 3.96 7.26
N LEU A 19 -9.69 3.31 8.17
CA LEU A 19 -9.65 1.84 8.27
C LEU A 19 -11.01 1.32 8.73
N HIS A 20 -11.67 0.52 7.91
CA HIS A 20 -13.00 -0.02 8.21
C HIS A 20 -12.93 -1.53 8.40
N ASP A 21 -12.23 -2.24 7.51
CA ASP A 21 -12.23 -3.69 7.50
C ASP A 21 -10.96 -4.27 6.84
N LYS A 22 -10.95 -5.59 6.66
CA LYS A 22 -9.84 -6.30 6.01
C LYS A 22 -9.72 -6.03 4.51
N ARG A 23 -10.76 -5.47 3.87
CA ARG A 23 -10.78 -5.21 2.43
C ARG A 23 -10.04 -3.92 2.11
N ASN A 24 -10.10 -2.93 3.01
CA ASN A 24 -9.43 -1.64 2.80
C ASN A 24 -8.11 -1.47 3.57
N TYR A 25 -7.68 -2.49 4.32
CA TYR A 25 -6.44 -2.44 5.11
C TYR A 25 -5.19 -2.19 4.27
N ALA A 26 -5.06 -2.80 3.09
CA ALA A 26 -3.87 -2.64 2.24
C ALA A 26 -3.72 -1.17 1.77
N GLU A 27 -4.77 -0.61 1.17
CA GLU A 27 -4.78 0.80 0.73
C GLU A 27 -4.56 1.76 1.92
N TRP A 28 -5.25 1.51 3.04
CA TRP A 28 -5.07 2.28 4.28
C TRP A 28 -3.60 2.25 4.74
N ALA A 29 -3.00 1.07 4.80
CA ALA A 29 -1.65 0.87 5.30
C ALA A 29 -0.61 1.61 4.44
N ILE A 30 -0.75 1.57 3.11
CA ILE A 30 0.14 2.31 2.19
C ILE A 30 0.07 3.82 2.47
N ARG A 31 -1.13 4.37 2.60
CA ARG A 31 -1.36 5.81 2.77
C ARG A 31 -0.88 6.29 4.15
N VAL A 32 -1.19 5.56 5.22
CA VAL A 32 -0.67 5.87 6.57
C VAL A 32 0.85 5.75 6.60
N ARG A 33 1.42 4.69 6.00
CA ARG A 33 2.86 4.50 5.92
C ARG A 33 3.55 5.65 5.20
N THR A 34 3.03 6.05 4.04
CA THR A 34 3.56 7.18 3.26
C THR A 34 3.50 8.48 4.06
N TYR A 35 2.38 8.73 4.73
CA TYR A 35 2.21 9.90 5.60
C TYR A 35 3.22 9.91 6.75
N LEU A 36 3.39 8.79 7.47
CA LEU A 36 4.34 8.69 8.59
C LEU A 36 5.81 8.77 8.12
N LYS A 37 6.13 8.22 6.94
CA LYS A 37 7.46 8.36 6.32
C LYS A 37 7.77 9.81 5.98
N SER A 38 6.81 10.56 5.44
CA SER A 38 6.99 11.98 5.12
C SER A 38 7.28 12.88 6.33
N ARG A 39 7.05 12.35 7.55
CA ARG A 39 7.27 13.05 8.82
C ARG A 39 8.40 12.43 9.66
N ASP A 40 9.17 11.50 9.08
CA ASP A 40 10.23 10.78 9.78
C ASP A 40 9.73 10.10 11.07
N LEU A 41 8.51 9.56 11.03
CA LEU A 41 7.87 8.84 12.13
C LEU A 41 7.81 7.32 11.87
N TRP A 42 8.19 6.85 10.69
CA TRP A 42 8.00 5.45 10.32
C TRP A 42 9.12 4.52 10.83
N GLU A 43 10.38 4.74 10.44
CA GLU A 43 11.43 3.75 10.66
C GLU A 43 11.73 3.51 12.16
N ASP A 44 12.08 4.54 12.93
CA ASP A 44 12.45 4.35 14.34
C ASP A 44 11.26 4.04 15.26
N ILE A 45 10.11 4.68 15.02
CA ILE A 45 8.95 4.61 15.93
C ILE A 45 8.02 3.45 15.56
N ILE A 46 7.66 3.27 14.28
CA ILE A 46 6.69 2.24 13.86
C ILE A 46 7.37 0.93 13.47
N ASN A 47 8.50 0.97 12.76
CA ASN A 47 9.14 -0.24 12.25
C ASN A 47 9.98 -0.92 13.36
N VAL A 48 10.87 -0.16 14.01
CA VAL A 48 11.75 -0.69 15.07
C VAL A 48 11.08 -0.70 16.45
N GLY A 49 10.16 0.23 16.72
CA GLY A 49 9.50 0.34 18.02
C GLY A 49 10.42 0.84 19.13
N LYS A 50 11.40 1.70 18.80
CA LYS A 50 12.28 2.31 19.81
C LYS A 50 11.45 3.23 20.71
N ASN A 51 11.09 2.74 21.89
CA ASN A 51 10.79 3.62 23.01
C ASN A 51 12.13 4.13 23.53
N ALA A 52 12.35 5.45 23.51
CA ALA A 52 13.62 6.05 23.95
C ALA A 52 13.79 5.96 25.47
N ALA A 53 13.98 4.74 25.98
CA ALA A 53 14.36 4.48 27.35
C ALA A 53 15.44 3.39 27.34
N THR A 54 16.54 3.61 26.61
CA THR A 54 17.83 2.97 26.90
C THR A 54 18.95 3.61 26.07
N SER A 55 19.61 4.62 26.63
CA SER A 55 21.08 4.70 26.83
C SER A 55 21.56 6.16 26.97
N GLY A 56 21.93 6.52 28.20
CA GLY A 56 23.08 7.38 28.54
C GLY A 56 23.00 8.91 28.36
N GLN A 57 23.09 9.61 29.51
CA GLN A 57 23.35 11.05 29.76
C GLN A 57 22.15 11.97 29.48
N GLU A 58 21.25 12.27 30.44
CA GLU A 58 21.45 13.20 31.59
C GLU A 58 22.06 14.51 31.05
N ASP A 59 21.30 15.50 30.57
CA ASP A 59 20.66 16.54 31.40
C ASP A 59 19.65 17.43 30.63
N ASP A 60 19.16 17.01 29.46
CA ASP A 60 18.28 17.84 28.61
C ASP A 60 16.85 17.29 28.58
N GLU A 61 15.97 17.85 29.43
CA GLU A 61 14.55 17.47 29.59
C GLU A 61 13.78 17.56 28.26
N ASP A 62 14.21 18.45 27.36
CA ASP A 62 13.64 18.61 26.02
C ASP A 62 13.97 17.40 25.11
N ALA A 63 15.14 16.78 25.27
CA ALA A 63 15.57 15.64 24.44
C ALA A 63 14.82 14.34 24.79
N ILE A 64 14.46 14.14 26.06
CA ILE A 64 13.68 12.97 26.52
C ILE A 64 12.23 13.04 26.01
N ASN A 65 11.68 14.24 25.88
CA ASN A 65 10.30 14.46 25.44
C ASN A 65 10.13 14.27 23.91
N VAL A 66 11.19 14.47 23.11
CA VAL A 66 11.12 14.40 21.64
C VAL A 66 10.69 13.00 21.13
N PRO A 67 11.29 11.87 21.52
CA PRO A 67 10.86 10.54 21.06
C PRO A 67 9.46 10.15 21.55
N ILE A 68 9.13 10.51 22.80
CA ILE A 68 7.79 10.29 23.39
C ILE A 68 6.75 11.06 22.58
N ARG A 69 7.01 12.33 22.27
CA ARG A 69 6.16 13.18 21.43
C ARG A 69 5.99 12.58 20.03
N ARG A 70 7.06 12.09 19.40
CA ARG A 70 7.00 11.43 18.08
C ARG A 70 6.14 10.17 18.11
N ASN A 71 6.25 9.35 19.16
CA ASN A 71 5.38 8.20 19.36
C ASN A 71 3.91 8.63 19.47
N TYR A 72 3.58 9.63 20.29
CA TYR A 72 2.20 10.11 20.40
C TYR A 72 1.68 10.74 19.11
N MET A 73 2.52 11.45 18.35
CA MET A 73 2.16 11.99 17.04
C MET A 73 1.82 10.88 16.05
N ALA A 74 2.63 9.82 16.01
CA ALA A 74 2.39 8.67 15.15
C ALA A 74 1.13 7.89 15.59
N LEU A 75 0.96 7.68 16.90
CA LEU A 75 -0.21 6.99 17.47
C LEU A 75 -1.49 7.77 17.18
N HIS A 76 -1.47 9.09 17.39
CA HIS A 76 -2.60 9.96 17.09
C HIS A 76 -2.96 9.90 15.61
N ALA A 77 -1.96 9.90 14.71
CA ALA A 77 -2.22 9.78 13.28
C ALA A 77 -2.89 8.43 12.91
N ILE A 78 -2.42 7.33 13.49
CA ILE A 78 -3.02 6.00 13.31
C ILE A 78 -4.46 6.00 13.84
N GLN A 79 -4.69 6.45 15.07
CA GLN A 79 -6.00 6.51 15.69
C GLN A 79 -7.00 7.37 14.89
N MET A 80 -6.56 8.54 14.40
CA MET A 80 -7.38 9.40 13.55
C MET A 80 -7.65 8.80 12.18
N SER A 81 -6.83 7.87 11.71
CA SER A 81 -7.09 7.12 10.47
C SER A 81 -7.92 5.85 10.69
N CYS A 82 -8.30 5.51 11.93
CA CYS A 82 -9.13 4.34 12.22
C CYS A 82 -10.63 4.68 12.23
N GLY A 83 -11.44 3.77 11.69
CA GLY A 83 -12.89 3.71 11.96
C GLY A 83 -13.19 3.16 13.36
N PRO A 84 -14.47 3.15 13.79
CA PRO A 84 -14.86 2.80 15.16
C PRO A 84 -14.37 1.42 15.61
N ASP A 85 -14.53 0.41 14.74
CA ASP A 85 -14.14 -0.97 15.05
C ASP A 85 -12.62 -1.10 15.19
N ALA A 86 -11.87 -0.58 14.22
CA ALA A 86 -10.41 -0.59 14.27
C ALA A 86 -9.85 0.22 15.44
N PHE A 87 -10.47 1.34 15.80
CA PHE A 87 -10.08 2.13 16.96
C PHE A 87 -10.29 1.36 18.27
N SER A 88 -11.39 0.61 18.40
CA SER A 88 -11.66 -0.22 19.57
C SER A 88 -10.51 -1.19 19.88
N GLU A 89 -9.88 -1.74 18.85
CA GLU A 89 -8.74 -2.67 18.97
C GLU A 89 -7.47 -2.04 19.53
N ILE A 90 -7.27 -0.75 19.28
CA ILE A 90 -6.04 -0.03 19.67
C ILE A 90 -6.29 1.00 20.78
N ARG A 91 -7.50 1.09 21.32
CA ARG A 91 -7.91 2.12 22.27
C ARG A 91 -7.07 2.15 23.55
N THR A 92 -6.54 1.01 23.97
CA THR A 92 -5.73 0.87 25.19
C THR A 92 -4.23 0.90 24.92
N VAL A 93 -3.82 1.04 23.66
CA VAL A 93 -2.41 0.97 23.26
C VAL A 93 -1.74 2.34 23.37
N CYS A 94 -0.58 2.39 24.03
CA CYS A 94 0.19 3.63 24.23
C CYS A 94 1.36 3.81 23.24
N SER A 95 1.67 2.79 22.45
CA SER A 95 2.75 2.80 21.45
C SER A 95 2.18 2.74 20.04
N ALA A 96 2.65 3.64 19.18
CA ALA A 96 2.29 3.64 17.76
C ALA A 96 2.75 2.35 17.06
N HIS A 97 3.90 1.79 17.46
CA HIS A 97 4.38 0.49 17.00
C HIS A 97 3.38 -0.61 17.33
N THR A 98 3.02 -0.74 18.61
CA THR A 98 2.07 -1.78 19.05
C THR A 98 0.72 -1.60 18.40
N ALA A 99 0.24 -0.36 18.23
CA ALA A 99 -1.03 -0.08 17.57
C ALA A 99 -0.99 -0.57 16.11
N TRP A 100 0.10 -0.26 15.39
CA TRP A 100 0.32 -0.74 14.03
C TRP A 100 0.35 -2.27 13.95
N GLN A 101 1.10 -2.94 14.82
CA GLN A 101 1.20 -4.41 14.81
C GLN A 101 -0.13 -5.10 15.15
N THR A 102 -0.91 -4.55 16.08
CA THR A 102 -2.24 -5.07 16.42
C THR A 102 -3.19 -4.97 15.23
N LEU A 103 -3.23 -3.82 14.55
CA LEU A 103 -4.04 -3.65 13.35
C LEU A 103 -3.56 -4.56 12.23
N LYS A 104 -2.25 -4.65 12.00
CA LYS A 104 -1.67 -5.58 11.04
C LYS A 104 -2.10 -7.00 11.31
N LYS A 105 -1.87 -7.53 12.51
CA LYS A 105 -2.25 -8.91 12.85
C LYS A 105 -3.73 -9.22 12.61
N LYS A 106 -4.62 -8.24 12.84
CA LYS A 106 -6.07 -8.44 12.72
C LYS A 106 -6.61 -8.26 11.30
N TYR A 107 -6.10 -7.27 10.59
CA TYR A 107 -6.65 -6.81 9.32
C TYR A 107 -5.79 -7.14 8.09
N ASP A 108 -4.50 -7.41 8.29
CA ASP A 108 -3.61 -7.90 7.24
C ASP A 108 -4.02 -9.35 6.89
N LYS A 109 -4.42 -9.55 5.62
CA LYS A 109 -4.69 -10.89 5.08
C LYS A 109 -3.40 -11.68 4.80
N GLY A 110 -2.23 -11.16 5.17
CA GLY A 110 -0.93 -11.81 5.01
C GLY A 110 -0.29 -11.56 3.66
N ASN A 111 -0.67 -10.49 2.95
CA ASN A 111 -0.16 -10.22 1.61
C ASN A 111 0.09 -8.72 1.36
N ILE A 112 0.85 -8.10 2.24
CA ILE A 112 1.56 -6.85 1.90
C ILE A 112 3.05 -7.17 1.84
N ASP A 113 3.41 -7.99 0.87
CA ASP A 113 4.68 -7.75 0.22
C ASP A 113 4.49 -6.45 -0.59
N ASN A 114 5.23 -5.42 -0.21
CA ASN A 114 5.27 -4.13 -0.92
C ASN A 114 5.81 -4.28 -2.37
N SER A 115 6.13 -5.51 -2.80
CA SER A 115 6.48 -5.93 -4.16
C SER A 115 5.56 -5.37 -5.25
N TYR A 116 4.24 -5.23 -5.03
CA TYR A 116 3.37 -4.65 -6.07
C TYR A 116 3.64 -3.16 -6.34
N LEU A 117 4.24 -2.40 -5.40
CA LEU A 117 4.68 -1.03 -5.67
C LEU A 117 5.79 -0.97 -6.72
N ASN A 118 6.57 -2.03 -6.88
CA ASN A 118 7.58 -2.12 -7.95
C ASN A 118 6.91 -2.15 -9.34
N PHE A 119 5.65 -2.57 -9.40
CA PHE A 119 4.86 -2.62 -10.64
C PHE A 119 3.87 -1.45 -10.76
N ALA A 120 4.02 -0.40 -9.92
CA ALA A 120 3.11 0.75 -9.94
C ALA A 120 3.07 1.45 -11.31
N ASP A 121 4.21 1.48 -12.02
CA ASP A 121 4.28 2.11 -13.34
C ASP A 121 3.65 1.23 -14.43
N LEU A 122 3.85 -0.09 -14.37
CA LEU A 122 3.11 -1.04 -15.22
C LEU A 122 1.60 -0.94 -14.99
N TYR A 123 1.16 -0.92 -13.73
CA TYR A 123 -0.25 -0.76 -13.37
C TYR A 123 -0.84 0.52 -13.98
N LYS A 124 -0.18 1.68 -13.80
CA LYS A 124 -0.65 2.96 -14.37
C LYS A 124 -0.68 2.93 -15.89
N ALA A 125 0.33 2.34 -16.53
CA ALA A 125 0.40 2.24 -17.99
C ALA A 125 -0.76 1.41 -18.54
N VAL A 126 -0.98 0.22 -17.98
CA VAL A 126 -2.08 -0.68 -18.36
C VAL A 126 -3.43 -0.03 -18.08
N LEU A 127 -3.65 0.53 -16.89
CA LEU A 127 -4.92 1.17 -16.52
C LEU A 127 -5.30 2.31 -17.48
N ARG A 128 -4.32 3.12 -17.91
CA ARG A 128 -4.52 4.26 -18.81
C ARG A 128 -4.55 3.89 -20.29
N GLY A 129 -4.32 2.62 -20.64
CA GLY A 129 -4.21 2.19 -22.04
C GLY A 129 -2.94 2.67 -22.74
N ASN A 130 -1.91 3.06 -21.97
CA ASN A 130 -0.62 3.47 -22.53
C ASN A 130 0.20 2.22 -22.90
N ARG A 131 -0.08 1.68 -24.09
CA ARG A 131 0.57 0.49 -24.63
C ARG A 131 2.10 0.60 -24.67
N ALA A 132 2.63 1.73 -25.16
CA ALA A 132 4.08 1.91 -25.30
C ALA A 132 4.80 1.85 -23.93
N ALA A 133 4.26 2.50 -22.90
CA ALA A 133 4.85 2.44 -21.56
C ALA A 133 4.72 1.05 -20.91
N ALA A 134 3.64 0.32 -21.21
CA ALA A 134 3.48 -1.05 -20.73
C ALA A 134 4.50 -2.00 -21.40
N GLU A 135 4.70 -1.86 -22.72
CA GLU A 135 5.71 -2.59 -23.48
C GLU A 135 7.12 -2.31 -22.96
N GLU A 136 7.49 -1.03 -22.81
CA GLU A 136 8.81 -0.62 -22.29
C GLU A 136 9.09 -1.22 -20.91
N PHE A 137 8.09 -1.21 -20.02
CA PHE A 137 8.22 -1.83 -18.69
C PHE A 137 8.42 -3.35 -18.80
N LEU A 138 7.63 -4.03 -19.62
CA LEU A 138 7.69 -5.49 -19.81
C LEU A 138 8.97 -5.93 -20.53
N ASP A 139 9.53 -5.10 -21.39
CA ASP A 139 10.83 -5.35 -22.02
C ASP A 139 11.96 -5.25 -20.98
N SER A 140 11.86 -4.30 -20.04
CA SER A 140 12.81 -4.16 -18.94
C SER A 140 12.66 -5.24 -17.87
N GLN A 141 11.45 -5.72 -17.61
CA GLN A 141 11.11 -6.71 -16.57
C GLN A 141 10.11 -7.75 -17.10
N PRO A 142 10.58 -8.73 -17.91
CA PRO A 142 9.69 -9.71 -18.55
C PRO A 142 8.90 -10.57 -17.56
N GLU A 143 9.43 -10.81 -16.36
CA GLU A 143 8.75 -11.57 -15.31
C GLU A 143 7.50 -10.88 -14.77
N ALA A 144 7.37 -9.56 -14.96
CA ALA A 144 6.22 -8.78 -14.47
C ALA A 144 4.90 -9.22 -15.11
N VAL A 145 4.96 -9.84 -16.30
CA VAL A 145 3.79 -10.34 -17.03
C VAL A 145 2.93 -11.28 -16.18
N ARG A 146 3.57 -12.09 -15.31
CA ARG A 146 2.93 -13.10 -14.45
C ARG A 146 2.89 -12.74 -12.96
N LYS A 147 3.19 -11.49 -12.60
CA LYS A 147 3.18 -11.02 -11.21
C LYS A 147 1.88 -10.31 -10.88
N ALA A 148 1.49 -10.42 -9.62
CA ALA A 148 0.47 -9.54 -9.05
C ALA A 148 1.03 -8.12 -9.00
N ILE A 149 0.30 -7.18 -9.61
CA ILE A 149 0.66 -5.76 -9.68
C ILE A 149 -0.30 -4.88 -8.87
N THR A 150 -1.34 -5.48 -8.28
CA THR A 150 -2.26 -4.83 -7.34
C THR A 150 -2.30 -5.58 -6.01
N ASP A 151 -2.84 -4.92 -4.98
CA ASP A 151 -3.08 -5.49 -3.66
C ASP A 151 -4.19 -6.56 -3.65
N LYS A 152 -5.02 -6.59 -4.70
CA LYS A 152 -5.99 -7.66 -4.94
C LYS A 152 -5.40 -8.87 -5.65
N GLY A 153 -4.08 -8.92 -5.88
CA GLY A 153 -3.46 -10.04 -6.58
C GLY A 153 -3.66 -10.02 -8.10
N GLU A 154 -4.16 -8.92 -8.66
CA GLU A 154 -4.43 -8.84 -10.10
C GLU A 154 -3.13 -8.72 -10.89
N THR A 155 -3.02 -9.47 -11.99
CA THR A 155 -1.94 -9.31 -12.98
C THR A 155 -2.26 -8.17 -13.95
N ALA A 156 -1.27 -7.78 -14.77
CA ALA A 156 -1.49 -6.81 -15.85
C ALA A 156 -2.64 -7.23 -16.79
N LEU A 157 -2.85 -8.53 -17.00
CA LEU A 157 -3.91 -9.03 -17.89
C LEU A 157 -5.31 -8.78 -17.31
N HIS A 158 -5.51 -8.98 -16.01
CA HIS A 158 -6.78 -8.67 -15.34
C HIS A 158 -7.17 -7.20 -15.54
N ILE A 159 -6.21 -6.30 -15.32
CA ILE A 159 -6.44 -4.86 -15.47
C ILE A 159 -6.69 -4.49 -16.93
N ALA A 160 -5.93 -5.04 -17.88
CA ALA A 160 -6.11 -4.76 -19.30
C ALA A 160 -7.48 -5.20 -19.83
N VAL A 161 -7.95 -6.37 -19.39
CA VAL A 161 -9.27 -6.92 -19.75
C VAL A 161 -10.40 -6.09 -19.16
N THR A 162 -10.34 -5.79 -17.85
CA THR A 162 -11.39 -5.02 -17.16
C THR A 162 -11.45 -3.58 -17.67
N ALA A 163 -10.30 -2.97 -17.99
CA ALA A 163 -10.22 -1.64 -18.58
C ALA A 163 -10.53 -1.64 -20.08
N GLY A 164 -10.52 -2.81 -20.74
CA GLY A 164 -10.92 -2.95 -22.15
C GLY A 164 -9.88 -2.54 -23.17
N HIS A 165 -8.60 -2.62 -22.81
CA HIS A 165 -7.48 -2.21 -23.65
C HIS A 165 -6.99 -3.38 -24.49
N ASP A 166 -7.77 -3.78 -25.50
CA ASP A 166 -7.53 -4.99 -26.32
C ASP A 166 -6.12 -5.05 -26.94
N GLY A 167 -5.53 -3.90 -27.28
CA GLY A 167 -4.16 -3.82 -27.78
C GLY A 167 -3.11 -4.25 -26.75
N ILE A 168 -3.32 -3.92 -25.48
CA ILE A 168 -2.46 -4.35 -24.36
C ILE A 168 -2.76 -5.82 -24.01
N VAL A 169 -4.02 -6.25 -24.10
CA VAL A 169 -4.40 -7.66 -23.90
C VAL A 169 -3.63 -8.56 -24.86
N LYS A 170 -3.61 -8.24 -26.16
CA LYS A 170 -2.87 -9.01 -27.16
C LYS A 170 -1.36 -9.10 -26.84
N GLU A 171 -0.75 -7.95 -26.53
CA GLU A 171 0.66 -7.88 -26.17
C GLU A 171 1.01 -8.74 -24.94
N LEU A 172 0.16 -8.72 -23.91
CA LEU A 172 0.34 -9.53 -22.71
C LEU A 172 0.19 -11.02 -23.02
N VAL A 173 -0.82 -11.40 -23.80
CA VAL A 173 -1.08 -12.80 -24.19
C VAL A 173 0.08 -13.35 -25.02
N ASP A 174 0.63 -12.57 -25.94
CA ASP A 174 1.78 -12.97 -26.77
C ASP A 174 3.05 -13.23 -25.93
N ARG A 175 3.14 -12.64 -24.73
CA ARG A 175 4.25 -12.80 -23.77
C ARG A 175 3.99 -13.85 -22.69
N MET A 176 2.79 -14.41 -22.63
CA MET A 176 2.36 -15.36 -21.60
C MET A 176 2.39 -16.81 -22.09
N THR A 177 2.65 -17.75 -21.17
CA THR A 177 2.36 -19.17 -21.43
C THR A 177 0.89 -19.48 -21.16
N LYS A 178 0.42 -20.67 -21.57
CA LYS A 178 -0.96 -21.11 -21.28
C LYS A 178 -1.23 -21.21 -19.78
N GLU A 179 -0.22 -21.56 -19.00
CA GLU A 179 -0.29 -21.63 -17.54
C GLU A 179 -0.42 -20.22 -16.94
N ASP A 180 0.28 -19.22 -17.48
CA ASP A 180 0.19 -17.83 -17.02
C ASP A 180 -1.23 -17.25 -17.22
N LEU A 181 -1.97 -17.68 -18.25
CA LEU A 181 -3.37 -17.29 -18.47
C LEU A 181 -4.33 -17.82 -17.39
N GLY A 182 -3.92 -18.87 -16.67
CA GLY A 182 -4.66 -19.48 -15.57
C GLY A 182 -4.40 -18.85 -14.20
N ILE A 183 -3.60 -17.77 -14.12
CA ILE A 183 -3.35 -17.08 -12.85
C ILE A 183 -4.64 -16.44 -12.35
N GLU A 184 -4.98 -16.73 -11.10
CA GLU A 184 -6.13 -16.18 -10.39
C GLU A 184 -5.74 -14.94 -9.57
N ASP A 185 -6.64 -13.97 -9.50
CA ASP A 185 -6.56 -12.86 -8.55
C ASP A 185 -6.94 -13.31 -7.12
N GLY A 186 -6.92 -12.37 -6.18
CA GLY A 186 -7.26 -12.60 -4.77
C GLY A 186 -8.73 -12.94 -4.51
N ASP A 187 -9.60 -12.80 -5.51
CA ASP A 187 -11.00 -13.24 -5.48
C ASP A 187 -11.18 -14.63 -6.13
N GLY A 188 -10.09 -15.28 -6.57
CA GLY A 188 -10.11 -16.57 -7.27
C GLY A 188 -10.57 -16.46 -8.72
N CYS A 189 -10.54 -15.27 -9.31
CA CYS A 189 -10.97 -15.04 -10.68
C CYS A 189 -9.77 -15.00 -11.63
N THR A 190 -9.87 -15.64 -12.79
CA THR A 190 -8.90 -15.44 -13.89
C THR A 190 -9.26 -14.22 -14.73
N ALA A 191 -8.33 -13.74 -15.55
CA ALA A 191 -8.59 -12.64 -16.48
C ALA A 191 -9.73 -12.96 -17.46
N LEU A 192 -9.88 -14.22 -17.88
CA LEU A 192 -11.00 -14.66 -18.71
C LEU A 192 -12.34 -14.61 -17.96
N MET A 193 -12.37 -14.98 -16.68
CA MET A 193 -13.58 -14.84 -15.86
C MET A 193 -14.00 -13.38 -15.72
N LYS A 194 -13.03 -12.47 -15.53
CA LYS A 194 -13.29 -11.02 -15.57
C LYS A 194 -13.80 -10.56 -16.93
N ALA A 195 -13.29 -11.10 -18.04
CA ALA A 195 -13.81 -10.76 -19.38
C ALA A 195 -15.30 -11.06 -19.49
N VAL A 196 -15.74 -12.22 -18.99
CA VAL A 196 -17.17 -12.60 -18.98
C VAL A 196 -17.99 -11.68 -18.09
N GLU A 197 -17.52 -11.40 -16.86
CA GLU A 197 -18.19 -10.52 -15.89
C GLU A 197 -18.41 -9.11 -16.46
N TYR A 198 -17.44 -8.58 -17.21
CA TYR A 198 -17.49 -7.24 -17.79
C TYR A 198 -18.02 -7.20 -19.24
N GLY A 199 -18.61 -8.30 -19.73
CA GLY A 199 -19.25 -8.36 -21.06
C GLY A 199 -18.28 -8.30 -22.24
N ARG A 200 -17.01 -8.66 -22.04
CA ARG A 200 -15.93 -8.74 -23.04
C ARG A 200 -15.82 -10.15 -23.64
N SER A 201 -16.95 -10.77 -23.97
CA SER A 201 -17.02 -12.15 -24.46
C SER A 201 -16.36 -12.37 -25.84
N GLU A 202 -16.07 -11.30 -26.59
CA GLU A 202 -15.37 -11.38 -27.88
C GLU A 202 -13.84 -11.46 -27.76
N LEU A 203 -13.27 -11.21 -26.57
CA LEU A 203 -11.83 -11.36 -26.34
C LEU A 203 -11.45 -12.85 -26.36
N LYS A 204 -10.75 -13.25 -27.42
CA LYS A 204 -10.19 -14.59 -27.57
C LYS A 204 -8.73 -14.58 -27.13
N PHE A 205 -8.44 -15.25 -26.03
CA PHE A 205 -7.10 -15.70 -25.68
C PHE A 205 -6.83 -16.92 -26.56
N GLY A 206 -5.86 -16.81 -27.49
CA GLY A 206 -5.67 -17.76 -28.60
C GLY A 206 -5.38 -19.20 -28.20
#